data_AF-A0A0Q9NG48-F1
#
_entry.id   AF-A0A0Q9NG48-F1
#
_cell.length_a   1.000
_cell.length_b   1.000
_cell.length_c   1.000
_cell.angle_alpha   90.00
_cell.angle_beta   90.00
_cell.angle_gamma   90.00
#
_symmetry.space_group_name_H-M   'P 1'
#
loop_
_entity.id
_entity.type
_entity.pdbx_description
1 polymer ?
#
loop_
_entity_poly.entity_id
_entity_poly.type
_entity_poly.pdbx_seq_one_letter_code
_entity_poly.pdbx_strand_id
1 'polypeptide(L)'
;MMRNLIPKGILRKVLLPPTYGLHLTPGAEFTVLSVEVWSTCLVVNIHVESAAGRAVPEITIEDHWGTLYTLRDSASIGSRNLQVFTPSLPPGTRSLTIRSTDDANARLVVSFAVPLMREAGEAAKAPVSRPVRLRRPA
;
A
#
# COMPACT_ATOMS: atom_id res chain seq x y z
N MET A 1 -4.76 -23.37 -2.16
CA MET A 1 -6.17 -22.89 -2.15
C MET A 1 -6.15 -21.38 -2.38
N MET A 2 -6.75 -20.88 -3.47
CA MET A 2 -6.96 -19.44 -3.67
C MET A 2 -8.04 -19.00 -2.68
N ARG A 3 -7.63 -18.37 -1.57
CA ARG A 3 -8.56 -17.67 -0.69
C ARG A 3 -9.01 -16.39 -1.39
N ASN A 4 -10.23 -15.91 -1.12
CA ASN A 4 -10.73 -14.66 -1.69
C ASN A 4 -9.84 -13.50 -1.25
N LEU A 5 -8.86 -13.15 -2.10
CA LEU A 5 -7.90 -12.05 -1.89
C LEU A 5 -8.50 -10.66 -2.08
N ILE A 6 -9.79 -10.58 -2.47
CA ILE A 6 -10.49 -9.31 -2.60
C ILE A 6 -10.51 -8.65 -1.22
N PRO A 7 -9.74 -7.57 -1.00
CA PRO A 7 -9.73 -6.87 0.27
C PRO A 7 -11.15 -6.36 0.54
N LYS A 8 -11.66 -6.63 1.74
CA LYS A 8 -12.97 -6.14 2.17
C LYS A 8 -12.83 -4.70 2.68
N GLY A 9 -13.82 -3.87 2.43
CA GLY A 9 -13.86 -2.49 2.93
C GLY A 9 -13.58 -1.45 1.86
N ILE A 10 -13.16 -0.25 2.28
CA ILE A 10 -13.02 0.92 1.41
C ILE A 10 -11.54 1.20 1.19
N LEU A 11 -11.12 1.33 -0.07
CA LEU A 11 -9.81 1.84 -0.42
C LEU A 11 -9.70 3.32 0.00
N ARG A 12 -8.81 3.62 0.95
CA ARG A 12 -8.59 4.97 1.48
C ARG A 12 -7.51 5.72 0.70
N LYS A 13 -6.45 5.01 0.32
CA LYS A 13 -5.29 5.62 -0.35
C LYS A 13 -4.50 4.58 -1.14
N VAL A 14 -3.82 5.03 -2.19
CA VAL A 14 -2.72 4.30 -2.83
C VAL A 14 -1.44 5.09 -2.59
N LEU A 15 -0.43 4.43 -2.03
CA LEU A 15 0.91 4.95 -1.84
C LEU A 15 1.77 4.43 -2.98
N LEU A 16 2.42 5.34 -3.69
CA LEU A 16 3.37 5.02 -4.74
C LEU A 16 4.79 5.22 -4.21
N PRO A 17 5.72 4.35 -4.57
CA PRO A 17 7.10 4.50 -4.15
C PRO A 17 7.67 5.78 -4.76
N PRO A 18 8.51 6.54 -4.03
CA PRO A 18 9.14 7.74 -4.58
C PRO A 18 10.04 7.41 -5.79
N THR A 19 10.59 6.20 -5.80
CA THR A 19 11.38 5.62 -6.89
C THR A 19 11.04 4.14 -7.04
N TYR A 20 10.82 3.68 -8.26
CA TYR A 20 10.63 2.26 -8.54
C TYR A 20 12.01 1.59 -8.67
N GLY A 21 12.44 0.92 -7.60
CA GLY A 21 13.72 0.20 -7.56
C GLY A 21 13.53 -1.30 -7.79
N LEU A 22 14.40 -1.90 -8.60
CA LEU A 22 14.53 -3.35 -8.67
C LEU A 22 15.29 -3.84 -7.43
N HIS A 23 14.66 -4.74 -6.68
CA HIS A 23 15.25 -5.39 -5.52
C HIS A 23 15.67 -6.80 -5.91
N LEU A 24 16.97 -7.04 -5.74
CA LEU A 24 17.60 -8.32 -6.05
C LEU A 24 17.95 -9.01 -4.73
N THR A 25 17.33 -10.14 -4.47
CA THR A 25 17.66 -11.05 -3.37
C THR A 25 18.01 -12.43 -3.93
N PRO A 26 18.68 -13.30 -3.15
CA PRO A 26 18.87 -14.68 -3.56
C PRO A 26 17.53 -15.41 -3.84
N GLY A 27 16.47 -15.04 -3.12
CA GLY A 27 15.14 -15.64 -3.23
C GLY A 27 14.27 -15.09 -4.35
N ALA A 28 14.36 -13.79 -4.65
CA ALA A 28 13.46 -13.11 -5.58
C ALA A 28 14.08 -11.85 -6.22
N GLU A 29 13.59 -11.53 -7.43
CA GLU A 29 13.88 -10.27 -8.11
C GLU A 29 12.56 -9.54 -8.33
N PHE A 30 12.37 -8.42 -7.64
CA PHE A 30 11.05 -7.80 -7.59
C PHE A 30 11.11 -6.28 -7.43
N THR A 31 10.03 -5.62 -7.82
CA THR A 31 9.82 -4.18 -7.64
C THR A 31 8.49 -3.98 -6.93
N VAL A 32 8.48 -3.24 -5.82
CA VAL A 32 7.22 -2.80 -5.20
C VAL A 32 6.64 -1.69 -6.05
N LEU A 33 5.39 -1.86 -6.49
CA LEU A 33 4.68 -0.90 -7.34
C LEU A 33 3.79 0.05 -6.54
N SER A 34 3.11 -0.48 -5.53
CA SER A 34 2.24 0.34 -4.69
C SER A 34 1.92 -0.35 -3.37
N VAL A 35 1.45 0.46 -2.42
CA VAL A 35 0.74 -0.01 -1.23
C VAL A 35 -0.65 0.59 -1.24
N GLU A 36 -1.67 -0.24 -1.32
CA GLU A 36 -3.06 0.15 -1.19
C GLU A 36 -3.47 0.07 0.29
N VAL A 37 -3.99 1.18 0.79
CA VAL A 37 -4.46 1.33 2.16
C VAL A 37 -5.96 1.16 2.17
N TRP A 38 -6.43 -0.02 2.56
CA TRP A 38 -7.85 -0.32 2.72
C TRP A 38 -8.30 -0.03 4.15
N SER A 39 -9.59 0.08 4.42
CA SER A 39 -10.07 0.29 5.80
C SER A 39 -9.77 -0.90 6.73
N THR A 40 -9.51 -2.09 6.18
CA THR A 40 -9.32 -3.33 6.95
C THR A 40 -7.90 -3.91 6.86
N CYS A 41 -7.12 -3.54 5.85
CA CYS A 41 -5.83 -4.14 5.56
C CYS A 41 -4.93 -3.21 4.72
N LEU A 42 -3.71 -3.67 4.47
CA LEU A 42 -2.81 -3.16 3.46
C LEU A 42 -2.67 -4.19 2.34
N VAL A 43 -2.59 -3.74 1.09
CA VAL A 43 -2.27 -4.61 -0.04
C VAL A 43 -1.02 -4.07 -0.73
N VAL A 44 0.03 -4.87 -0.77
CA VAL A 44 1.26 -4.56 -1.51
C VAL A 44 1.17 -5.15 -2.89
N ASN A 45 1.34 -4.32 -3.91
CA ASN A 45 1.40 -4.75 -5.30
C ASN A 45 2.85 -4.83 -5.75
N ILE A 46 3.26 -6.01 -6.21
CA ILE A 46 4.65 -6.34 -6.51
C ILE A 46 4.74 -6.84 -7.95
N HIS A 47 5.73 -6.33 -8.69
CA HIS A 47 6.19 -6.93 -9.93
C HIS A 47 7.34 -7.90 -9.62
N VAL A 48 7.25 -9.13 -10.11
CA VAL A 48 8.31 -10.15 -10.01
C VAL A 48 8.87 -10.38 -11.40
N GLU A 49 10.16 -10.11 -11.59
CA GLU A 49 10.81 -10.08 -12.91
C GLU A 49 10.95 -11.50 -13.49
N SER A 50 11.33 -12.47 -12.66
CA SER A 50 11.40 -13.88 -13.06
C SER A 50 10.20 -14.66 -12.56
N ALA A 51 9.12 -14.68 -13.34
CA ALA A 51 7.94 -15.51 -13.09
C ALA A 51 8.24 -17.03 -13.17
N ALA A 52 9.39 -17.42 -13.72
CA ALA A 52 9.83 -18.80 -13.80
C ALA A 52 10.56 -19.23 -12.52
N GLY A 53 9.83 -19.86 -11.61
CA GLY A 53 10.42 -20.72 -10.56
C GLY A 53 11.02 -20.04 -9.32
N ARG A 54 10.95 -18.71 -9.18
CA ARG A 54 11.38 -18.03 -7.94
C ARG A 54 10.23 -17.88 -6.93
N ALA A 55 10.60 -17.87 -5.65
CA ALA A 55 9.69 -17.79 -4.52
C ALA A 55 8.93 -16.46 -4.48
N VAL A 56 7.75 -16.46 -3.87
CA VAL A 56 7.02 -15.23 -3.54
C VAL A 56 7.95 -14.36 -2.69
N PRO A 57 8.18 -13.07 -3.04
CA PRO A 57 9.08 -12.21 -2.27
C PRO A 57 8.65 -12.16 -0.80
N GLU A 58 9.55 -12.50 0.12
CA GLU A 58 9.25 -12.36 1.53
C GLU A 58 9.59 -10.94 1.96
N ILE A 59 8.56 -10.23 2.42
CA ILE A 59 8.68 -8.85 2.89
C ILE A 59 8.03 -8.67 4.26
N THR A 60 8.56 -7.73 5.01
CA THR A 60 7.96 -7.20 6.24
C THR A 60 7.64 -5.73 6.06
N ILE A 61 6.59 -5.29 6.76
CA ILE A 61 6.14 -3.91 6.75
C ILE A 61 6.15 -3.40 8.19
N GLU A 62 6.72 -2.22 8.37
CA GLU A 62 6.79 -1.52 9.65
C GLU A 62 6.42 -0.04 9.45
N ASP A 63 5.66 0.54 10.39
CA ASP A 63 5.44 1.99 10.41
C ASP A 63 6.50 2.73 11.25
N HIS A 64 6.45 4.07 11.25
CA HIS A 64 7.36 4.87 12.06
C HIS A 64 7.24 4.73 13.59
N TRP A 65 6.19 4.06 14.09
CA TRP A 65 6.04 3.75 15.51
C TRP A 65 6.61 2.39 15.88
N GLY A 66 7.07 1.61 14.89
CA GLY A 66 7.52 0.24 15.08
C GLY A 66 6.40 -0.81 15.02
N THR A 67 5.21 -0.43 14.55
CA THR A 67 4.11 -1.39 14.36
C THR A 67 4.45 -2.31 13.19
N LEU A 68 4.57 -3.60 13.47
CA LEU A 68 4.75 -4.63 12.45
C LEU A 68 3.40 -5.09 11.91
N TYR A 69 3.28 -5.16 10.59
CA TYR A 69 2.11 -5.71 9.93
C TYR A 69 2.34 -7.17 9.53
N THR A 70 1.34 -8.00 9.77
CA THR A 70 1.43 -9.45 9.56
C THR A 70 0.87 -9.83 8.21
N LEU A 71 1.64 -10.59 7.43
CA LEU A 71 1.17 -11.19 6.18
C LEU A 71 0.01 -12.14 6.48
N ARG A 72 -1.14 -11.88 5.85
CA ARG A 72 -2.35 -12.69 5.98
C ARG A 72 -2.57 -13.59 4.79
N ASP A 73 -2.36 -13.08 3.58
CA ASP A 73 -2.64 -13.79 2.34
C ASP A 73 -1.74 -13.28 1.21
N SER A 74 -1.54 -14.11 0.18
CA SER A 74 -0.83 -13.70 -1.03
C SER A 74 -1.32 -14.45 -2.27
N ALA A 75 -1.20 -13.81 -3.42
CA ALA A 75 -1.40 -14.47 -4.71
C ALA A 75 -0.50 -13.93 -5.79
N SER A 76 -0.12 -14.84 -6.70
CA SER A 76 0.61 -14.51 -7.91
C SER A 76 -0.29 -14.69 -9.13
N ILE A 77 -0.26 -13.71 -10.05
CA ILE A 77 -0.95 -13.71 -11.33
C ILE A 77 0.07 -13.27 -12.39
N GLY A 78 0.64 -14.21 -13.13
CA GLY A 78 1.76 -13.93 -14.03
C GLY A 78 2.96 -13.36 -13.26
N SER A 79 3.47 -12.21 -13.68
CA SER A 79 4.54 -11.47 -13.00
C SER A 79 4.05 -10.55 -11.87
N ARG A 80 2.75 -10.55 -11.53
CA ARG A 80 2.22 -9.78 -10.40
C ARG A 80 2.10 -10.64 -9.17
N ASN A 81 2.51 -10.12 -8.03
CA ASN A 81 2.24 -10.69 -6.73
C ASN A 81 1.53 -9.66 -5.86
N LEU A 82 0.42 -10.05 -5.25
CA LEU A 82 -0.34 -9.25 -4.30
C LEU A 82 -0.18 -9.88 -2.92
N GLN A 83 0.15 -9.06 -1.93
CA GLN A 83 0.28 -9.50 -0.55
C GLN A 83 -0.59 -8.65 0.37
N VAL A 84 -1.41 -9.32 1.18
CA VAL A 84 -2.38 -8.69 2.08
C VAL A 84 -1.82 -8.73 3.50
N PHE A 85 -1.70 -7.57 4.13
CA PHE A 85 -1.21 -7.42 5.50
C PHE A 85 -2.29 -6.86 6.42
N THR A 86 -2.26 -7.28 7.68
CA THR A 86 -3.16 -6.80 8.74
C THR A 86 -2.37 -6.38 9.99
N PRO A 87 -2.85 -5.39 10.76
CA PRO A 87 -4.08 -4.60 10.56
C PRO A 87 -3.95 -3.58 9.41
N SER A 88 -4.96 -2.72 9.22
CA SER A 88 -4.78 -1.53 8.37
C SER A 88 -3.89 -0.48 9.04
N LEU A 89 -3.45 0.54 8.29
CA LEU A 89 -2.74 1.70 8.80
C LEU A 89 -3.53 2.42 9.90
N PRO A 90 -2.96 2.57 11.10
CA PRO A 90 -3.53 3.38 12.17
C PRO A 90 -3.61 4.86 11.78
N PRO A 91 -4.61 5.61 12.28
CA PRO A 91 -4.67 7.06 12.12
C PRO A 91 -3.39 7.74 12.63
N GLY A 92 -2.92 8.76 11.89
CA GLY A 92 -1.71 9.51 12.24
C GLY A 92 -0.40 8.89 11.76
N THR A 93 -0.42 7.71 11.11
CA THR A 93 0.78 7.11 10.52
C THR A 93 1.42 8.05 9.49
N ARG A 94 2.74 8.26 9.59
CA ARG A 94 3.48 9.20 8.74
C ARG A 94 4.40 8.54 7.73
N SER A 95 4.85 7.33 8.00
CA SER A 95 5.61 6.55 7.03
C SER A 95 5.39 5.06 7.20
N LEU A 96 5.56 4.35 6.09
CA LEU A 96 5.65 2.90 6.03
C LEU A 96 6.99 2.51 5.43
N THR A 97 7.60 1.48 5.96
CA THR A 97 8.85 0.91 5.48
C THR A 97 8.62 -0.55 5.14
N ILE A 98 9.01 -0.94 3.93
CA ILE A 98 9.04 -2.33 3.48
C ILE A 98 10.50 -2.80 3.49
N ARG A 99 10.73 -3.97 4.05
CA ARG A 99 12.03 -4.66 4.04
C ARG A 99 11.85 -6.05 3.46
N SER A 100 12.88 -6.55 2.79
CA SER A 100 12.94 -7.95 2.37
C SER A 100 13.44 -8.80 3.53
N THR A 101 12.90 -10.00 3.67
CA THR A 101 13.33 -11.02 4.64
C THR A 101 13.91 -12.27 3.99
N ASP A 102 14.15 -12.25 2.68
CA ASP A 102 14.69 -13.39 1.92
C ASP A 102 16.16 -13.72 2.26
N ASP A 103 16.87 -12.85 2.97
CA ASP A 103 18.29 -12.98 3.34
C ASP A 103 18.44 -12.74 4.85
N ALA A 104 19.52 -13.26 5.45
CA ALA A 104 19.81 -13.15 6.89
C ALA A 104 19.88 -11.69 7.38
N ASN A 105 20.07 -10.75 6.46
CA ASN A 105 19.99 -9.32 6.73
C ASN A 105 18.71 -8.75 6.10
N ALA A 106 17.79 -8.25 6.92
CA ALA A 106 16.60 -7.56 6.43
C ALA A 106 17.01 -6.28 5.67
N ARG A 107 16.92 -6.30 4.33
CA ARG A 107 17.34 -5.18 3.48
C ARG A 107 16.18 -4.22 3.26
N LEU A 108 16.45 -2.92 3.34
CA LEU A 108 15.47 -1.89 2.99
C LEU A 108 15.06 -2.06 1.52
N VAL A 109 13.75 -2.19 1.28
CA VAL A 109 13.16 -2.21 -0.06
C VAL A 109 12.72 -0.79 -0.38
N VAL A 110 11.77 -0.24 0.37
CA VAL A 110 11.25 1.09 0.11
C VAL A 110 10.63 1.71 1.36
N SER A 111 10.70 3.03 1.47
CA SER A 111 9.94 3.80 2.45
C SER A 111 8.96 4.74 1.74
N PHE A 112 7.72 4.76 2.23
CA PHE A 112 6.64 5.61 1.76
C PHE A 112 6.39 6.71 2.77
N ALA A 113 6.23 7.95 2.30
CA ALA A 113 5.53 8.95 3.06
C ALA A 113 4.03 8.64 3.04
N VAL A 114 3.39 8.66 4.20
CA VAL A 114 1.96 8.46 4.36
C VAL A 114 1.32 9.84 4.55
N PRO A 115 0.57 10.35 3.56
CA PRO A 115 -0.17 11.61 3.73
C PRO A 115 -1.22 11.45 4.82
N LEU A 116 -1.54 12.56 5.50
CA LEU A 116 -2.66 12.59 6.45
C LEU A 116 -3.93 12.11 5.75
N MET A 117 -4.41 10.94 6.15
CA MET A 117 -5.64 10.36 5.65
C MET A 117 -6.78 10.88 6.51
N ARG A 118 -7.69 11.66 5.91
CA ARG A 118 -8.96 12.00 6.57
C ARG A 118 -9.78 10.72 6.74
N GLU A 119 -10.48 10.59 7.86
CA GLU A 119 -11.36 9.44 8.06
C GLU A 119 -12.42 9.40 6.96
N ALA A 120 -12.60 8.21 6.36
CA ALA A 120 -13.64 7.96 5.37
C ALA A 120 -15.00 8.01 6.10
N GLY A 121 -15.57 9.21 6.14
CA GLY A 121 -16.72 9.60 6.95
C GLY A 121 -16.88 11.11 6.97
N GLU A 122 -15.77 11.84 6.79
CA GLU A 122 -15.78 13.25 6.49
C GLU A 122 -15.88 13.46 4.97
N ALA A 123 -16.98 13.01 4.37
CA ALA A 123 -17.37 13.55 3.08
C ALA A 123 -17.48 15.06 3.27
N ALA A 124 -16.52 15.78 2.70
CA ALA A 124 -16.55 17.23 2.66
C ALA A 124 -17.95 17.62 2.19
N LYS A 125 -18.74 18.22 3.08
CA LYS A 125 -19.89 19.00 2.65
C LYS A 125 -19.29 20.04 1.71
N ALA A 126 -19.40 19.80 0.41
CA ALA A 126 -19.07 20.81 -0.58
C ALA A 126 -19.83 22.06 -0.14
N PRO A 127 -19.17 23.21 0.05
CA PRO A 127 -19.91 24.43 0.27
C PRO A 127 -20.79 24.59 -0.97
N VAL A 128 -22.11 24.53 -0.77
CA VAL A 128 -23.06 24.83 -1.83
C VAL A 128 -22.82 26.29 -2.17
N SER A 129 -22.05 26.54 -3.22
CA SER A 129 -21.86 27.85 -3.81
C SER A 129 -23.22 28.31 -4.30
N ARG A 130 -23.96 29.06 -3.47
CA ARG A 130 -25.15 29.78 -3.93
C ARG A 130 -24.67 30.77 -5.00
N PRO A 131 -25.23 30.75 -6.22
CA PRO A 131 -24.85 31.74 -7.22
C PRO A 131 -25.30 33.11 -6.70
N VAL A 132 -24.33 33.98 -6.41
CA VAL A 132 -24.59 35.39 -6.12
C VAL A 132 -25.14 36.00 -7.40
N ARG A 133 -26.45 36.29 -7.41
CA ARG A 133 -27.06 37.09 -8.48
C ARG A 133 -26.46 38.49 -8.41
N LEU A 134 -25.53 38.79 -9.31
CA LEU A 134 -25.08 40.15 -9.60
C LEU A 134 -26.29 40.96 -10.05
N ARG A 135 -26.83 41.81 -9.17
CA ARG A 135 -27.79 42.85 -9.56
C ARG A 135 -27.01 43.91 -10.34
N ARG A 136 -27.39 44.14 -11.61
CA ARG A 136 -26.89 45.29 -12.37
C ARG A 136 -27.45 46.59 -11.77
N PRO A 137 -26.67 47.68 -11.70
CA PRO A 137 -27.17 48.99 -11.35
C PRO A 137 -28.14 49.51 -12.42
N ALA A 138 -29.09 50.34 -11.98
CA ALA A 138 -30.10 51.01 -12.80
C ALA A 138 -29.50 52.14 -13.65
#